data_AF-A0A2S5DL19-F1
#
_entry.id   AF-A0A2S5DL19-F1
#
_cell.length_a   1.000
_cell.length_b   1.000
_cell.length_c   1.000
_cell.angle_alpha   90.00
_cell.angle_beta   90.00
_cell.angle_gamma   90.00
#
_symmetry.space_group_name_H-M   'P 1'
#
loop_
_entity.id
_entity.type
_entity.pdbx_description
1 polymer ?
#
loop_
_entity_poly.entity_id
_entity_poly.type
_entity_poly.pdbx_seq_one_letter_code
_entity_poly.pdbx_strand_id
1 'polypeptide(L)'
;MIEAIAGSKLADALSASAAKPTAAAGFEKMLTQLEKSENSLGSLLNDVATGQAGSLHQVMLKMEETRMQFELFMQARNKVLEAYQEVMRMQV
;
A
#
# COMPACT_ATOMS: atom_id res chain seq x y z
N MET A 1 -38.60 22.15 -29.70
CA MET A 1 -38.45 21.46 -28.41
C MET A 1 -37.20 20.61 -28.50
N ILE A 2 -36.11 21.10 -27.91
CA ILE A 2 -34.76 20.50 -27.94
C ILE A 2 -34.36 20.26 -26.47
N GLU A 3 -33.71 19.12 -26.24
CA GLU A 3 -32.85 18.74 -25.10
C GLU A 3 -33.46 18.56 -23.69
N ALA A 4 -33.46 17.31 -23.20
CA ALA A 4 -33.50 17.03 -21.76
C ALA A 4 -32.93 15.66 -21.29
N ILE A 5 -32.48 14.73 -22.17
CA ILE A 5 -32.16 13.34 -21.74
C ILE A 5 -30.65 13.00 -21.81
N ALA A 6 -29.79 13.92 -22.25
CA ALA A 6 -28.34 13.67 -22.29
C ALA A 6 -27.61 13.92 -20.95
N GLY A 7 -28.23 14.63 -20.00
CA GLY A 7 -27.58 15.06 -18.76
C GLY A 7 -27.47 14.01 -17.65
N SER A 8 -28.44 13.09 -17.52
CA SER A 8 -28.48 12.15 -16.37
C SER A 8 -27.55 10.95 -16.54
N LYS A 9 -27.42 10.41 -17.76
CA LYS A 9 -26.51 9.29 -18.04
C LYS A 9 -25.03 9.65 -17.92
N LEU A 10 -24.68 10.92 -18.14
CA LEU A 10 -23.33 11.43 -17.93
C LEU A 10 -23.03 11.61 -16.43
N ALA A 11 -24.04 12.00 -15.64
CA ALA A 11 -23.93 12.13 -14.19
C ALA A 11 -23.79 10.76 -13.49
N ASP A 12 -24.55 9.75 -13.91
CA ASP A 12 -24.43 8.38 -13.39
C ASP A 12 -23.06 7.74 -13.72
N ALA A 13 -22.51 8.03 -14.91
CA ALA A 13 -21.18 7.57 -15.31
C ALA A 13 -20.05 8.24 -14.49
N LEU A 14 -20.26 9.49 -14.05
CA LEU A 14 -19.30 10.22 -13.22
C LEU A 14 -19.37 9.78 -11.74
N SER A 15 -20.56 9.43 -11.25
CA SER A 15 -20.75 8.89 -9.89
C SER A 15 -20.22 7.46 -9.74
N ALA A 16 -20.20 6.64 -10.80
CA ALA A 16 -19.55 5.32 -10.78
C ALA A 16 -18.01 5.40 -10.72
N SER A 17 -17.43 6.56 -11.03
CA SER A 17 -15.99 6.84 -10.88
C SER A 17 -15.62 7.46 -9.53
N ALA A 18 -16.57 7.53 -8.57
CA ALA A 18 -16.26 7.68 -7.15
C ALA A 18 -15.86 6.31 -6.55
N ALA A 19 -14.91 5.64 -7.20
CA ALA A 19 -14.33 4.43 -6.67
C ALA A 19 -13.61 4.78 -5.36
N LYS A 20 -13.93 4.01 -4.32
CA LYS A 20 -13.24 3.96 -3.01
C LYS A 20 -11.75 4.29 -3.14
N PRO A 21 -11.13 4.94 -2.13
CA PRO A 21 -9.75 5.39 -2.22
C PRO A 21 -8.82 4.19 -2.50
N THR A 22 -8.49 3.98 -3.77
CA THR A 22 -7.63 2.88 -4.27
C THR A 22 -6.24 2.97 -3.62
N ALA A 23 -5.83 4.18 -3.25
CA ALA A 23 -4.61 4.45 -2.48
C ALA A 23 -4.63 3.77 -1.09
N ALA A 24 -5.78 3.74 -0.40
CA ALA A 24 -5.88 3.15 0.93
C ALA A 24 -5.79 1.61 0.88
N ALA A 25 -6.44 0.98 -0.10
CA ALA A 25 -6.36 -0.46 -0.31
C ALA A 25 -4.95 -0.93 -0.73
N GLY A 26 -4.24 -0.11 -1.53
CA GLY A 26 -2.84 -0.37 -1.89
C GLY A 26 -1.90 -0.27 -0.70
N PHE A 27 -2.11 0.72 0.17
CA PHE A 27 -1.34 0.90 1.40
C PHE A 27 -1.55 -0.25 2.40
N GLU A 28 -2.79 -0.68 2.60
CA GLU A 28 -3.12 -1.83 3.46
C GLU A 28 -2.39 -3.09 3.01
N LYS A 29 -2.43 -3.39 1.70
CA LYS A 29 -1.73 -4.55 1.12
C LYS A 29 -0.21 -4.47 1.33
N MET A 30 0.36 -3.27 1.22
CA MET A 30 1.79 -3.04 1.43
C MET A 30 2.18 -3.23 2.91
N LEU A 31 1.33 -2.79 3.84
CA LEU A 31 1.52 -3.02 5.27
C LEU A 31 1.51 -4.52 5.60
N THR A 32 0.53 -5.27 5.08
CA THR A 32 0.46 -6.73 5.28
C THR A 32 1.67 -7.47 4.68
N GLN A 33 2.23 -6.96 3.57
CA GLN A 33 3.45 -7.51 2.98
C GLN A 33 4.68 -7.25 3.87
N LEU A 34 4.78 -6.05 4.46
CA LEU A 34 5.86 -5.71 5.38
C LEU A 34 5.83 -6.60 6.64
N GLU A 35 4.66 -6.77 7.25
CA GLU A 35 4.48 -7.66 8.42
C GLU A 35 4.87 -9.12 8.11
N LYS A 36 4.51 -9.62 6.92
CA LYS A 36 4.95 -10.94 6.47
C LYS A 36 6.47 -11.03 6.30
N SER A 37 7.09 -9.98 5.77
CA SER A 37 8.54 -9.94 5.57
C SER A 37 9.28 -9.94 6.92
N GLU A 38 8.82 -9.16 7.89
CA GLU A 38 9.38 -9.15 9.25
C GLU A 38 9.22 -10.50 9.97
N ASN A 39 8.04 -11.13 9.90
CA ASN A 39 7.84 -12.45 10.50
C ASN A 39 8.75 -13.52 9.87
N SER A 40 8.98 -13.45 8.55
CA SER A 40 9.91 -14.37 7.88
C SER A 40 11.36 -14.19 8.33
N LEU A 41 11.77 -12.94 8.60
CA LEU A 41 13.06 -12.61 9.18
C LEU A 41 13.24 -13.20 10.57
N GLY A 42 12.21 -13.09 11.43
CA GLY A 42 12.24 -13.65 12.79
C GLY A 42 12.45 -15.17 12.80
N SER A 43 11.78 -15.89 11.89
CA SER A 43 11.96 -17.33 11.70
C SER A 43 13.38 -17.66 11.23
N LEU A 44 13.86 -17.00 10.18
CA LEU A 44 15.20 -17.25 9.62
C LEU A 44 16.31 -16.92 10.62
N LEU A 45 16.14 -15.89 11.44
CA LEU A 45 17.09 -15.51 12.48
C LEU A 45 17.19 -16.58 13.57
N ASN A 46 16.07 -17.19 13.94
CA ASN A 46 16.02 -18.29 14.90
C ASN A 46 16.70 -19.55 14.33
N ASP A 47 16.51 -19.84 13.04
CA ASP A 47 17.16 -20.96 12.37
C ASP A 47 18.69 -20.78 12.30
N VAL A 48 19.16 -19.56 12.03
CA VAL A 48 20.60 -19.21 12.09
C VAL A 48 21.14 -19.32 13.53
N ALA A 49 20.40 -18.84 14.53
CA ALA A 49 20.82 -18.88 15.93
C ALA A 49 20.92 -20.31 16.49
N THR A 50 20.11 -21.25 15.96
CA THR A 50 20.15 -22.67 16.34
C THR A 50 21.24 -23.47 15.62
N GLY A 51 22.05 -22.83 14.77
CA GLY A 51 23.14 -23.46 14.03
C GLY A 51 22.67 -24.34 12.87
N GLN A 52 21.36 -24.32 12.54
CA GLN A 52 20.89 -24.87 11.28
C GLN A 52 21.40 -23.95 10.18
N ALA A 53 22.08 -24.52 9.19
CA ALA A 53 22.74 -23.81 8.10
C ALA A 53 21.75 -23.16 7.10
N GLY A 54 20.68 -22.51 7.59
CA GLY A 54 19.98 -21.47 6.86
C GLY A 54 20.99 -20.37 6.59
N SER A 55 21.29 -20.15 5.32
CA SER A 55 22.43 -19.31 4.95
C SER A 55 22.31 -17.91 5.56
N LEU A 56 23.26 -17.51 6.40
CA LEU A 56 23.35 -16.14 6.96
C LEU A 56 23.17 -15.07 5.86
N HIS A 57 23.64 -15.39 4.66
CA HIS A 57 23.44 -14.59 3.45
C HIS A 57 21.96 -14.35 3.11
N GLN A 58 21.09 -15.34 3.29
CA GLN A 58 19.66 -15.23 3.03
C GLN A 58 18.92 -14.43 4.10
N VAL A 59 19.38 -14.50 5.37
CA VAL A 59 18.93 -13.55 6.40
C VAL A 59 19.32 -12.12 6.03
N MET A 60 20.58 -11.90 5.65
CA MET A 60 21.07 -10.59 5.21
C MET A 60 20.30 -10.07 3.99
N LEU A 61 20.04 -10.93 3.00
CA LEU A 61 19.26 -10.58 1.81
C LEU A 61 17.83 -10.20 2.16
N LYS A 62 17.17 -11.00 3.02
CA LYS A 62 15.79 -10.73 3.46
C LYS A 62 15.70 -9.47 4.31
N MET A 63 16.74 -9.19 5.10
CA MET A 63 16.86 -7.96 5.88
C MET A 63 16.95 -6.73 4.96
N GLU A 64 17.78 -6.80 3.93
CA GLU A 64 17.92 -5.71 2.96
C GLU A 64 16.64 -5.50 2.13
N GLU A 65 15.99 -6.59 1.72
CA GLU A 65 14.68 -6.52 1.03
C GLU A 65 13.62 -5.84 1.90
N THR A 66 13.56 -6.20 3.19
CA THR A 66 12.60 -5.63 4.14
C THR A 66 12.88 -4.15 4.40
N ARG A 67 14.17 -3.77 4.47
CA ARG A 67 14.57 -2.36 4.59
C ARG A 67 14.09 -1.53 3.39
N MET A 68 14.32 -2.01 2.16
CA MET A 68 13.84 -1.32 0.96
C MET A 68 12.31 -1.19 0.93
N GLN A 69 11.59 -2.24 1.34
CA GLN A 69 10.12 -2.21 1.45
C GLN A 69 9.64 -1.17 2.48
N PHE A 70 10.34 -1.05 3.62
CA PHE A 70 10.03 -0.06 4.64
C PHE A 70 10.24 1.37 4.16
N GLU A 71 11.33 1.64 3.43
CA GLU A 71 11.58 2.98 2.85
C GLU A 71 10.46 3.38 1.88
N LEU A 72 10.04 2.45 1.01
CA LEU A 72 8.92 2.66 0.11
C LEU A 72 7.61 2.88 0.87
N PHE A 73 7.40 2.16 1.98
CA PHE A 73 6.20 2.30 2.82
C PHE A 73 6.12 3.69 3.45
N MET A 74 7.24 4.24 3.91
CA MET A 74 7.29 5.60 4.46
C MET A 74 6.93 6.65 3.42
N GLN A 75 7.37 6.48 2.18
CA GLN A 75 6.97 7.35 1.06
C GLN A 75 5.48 7.22 0.74
N ALA A 76 4.96 6.00 0.71
CA ALA A 76 3.54 5.73 0.48
C ALA A 76 2.66 6.34 1.59
N ARG A 77 3.07 6.24 2.86
CA ARG A 77 2.39 6.87 4.00
C ARG A 77 2.25 8.38 3.81
N ASN A 78 3.33 9.06 3.42
CA ASN A 78 3.29 10.50 3.18
C ASN A 78 2.33 10.85 2.04
N LYS A 79 2.34 10.08 0.95
CA LYS A 79 1.43 10.28 -0.19
C LYS A 79 -0.05 10.04 0.16
N VAL A 80 -0.35 9.05 0.99
CA VAL A 80 -1.71 8.79 1.47
C VAL A 80 -2.21 9.94 2.36
N LEU A 81 -1.36 10.48 3.23
CA LEU A 81 -1.69 11.65 4.05
C LEU A 81 -1.92 12.90 3.20
N GLU A 82 -1.06 13.16 2.20
CA GLU A 82 -1.24 14.24 1.22
C GLU A 82 -2.55 14.11 0.45
N ALA A 83 -2.86 12.90 -0.07
CA ALA A 83 -4.09 12.65 -0.80
C ALA A 83 -5.35 12.86 0.06
N TYR A 84 -5.30 12.46 1.34
CA TYR A 84 -6.38 12.73 2.29
C TYR A 84 -6.58 14.23 2.53
N GLN A 85 -5.48 15.00 2.68
CA GLN A 85 -5.54 16.45 2.84
C GLN A 85 -6.07 17.15 1.59
N GLU A 86 -5.69 16.73 0.39
CA GLU A 86 -6.17 17.34 -0.86
C GLU A 86 -7.68 17.10 -1.06
N VAL A 87 -8.18 15.90 -0.75
CA VAL A 87 -9.63 15.59 -0.81
C VAL A 87 -10.42 16.47 0.16
N MET A 88 -9.92 16.69 1.38
CA MET A 88 -10.53 17.60 2.34
C MET A 88 -10.55 19.05 1.84
N ARG A 89 -9.48 19.49 1.16
CA ARG A 89 -9.36 20.85 0.64
C ARG A 89 -10.24 21.12 -0.59
N MET A 90 -10.62 20.08 -1.34
CA MET A 90 -11.59 20.19 -2.43
C MET A 90 -13.05 20.27 -1.96
N GLN A 91 -13.36 19.85 -0.73
CA GLN A 91 -14.74 19.79 -0.23
C GLN A 91 -15.17 21.03 0.57
N VAL A 92 -14.26 21.96 0.87
CA VAL A 92 -14.57 23.24 1.55
C VAL A 92 -14.81 24.38 0.58
#